data_AF-A0A5C6PG43-F1
#
_entry.id   AF-A0A5C6PG43-F1
#
_cell.length_a   1.000
_cell.length_b   1.000
_cell.length_c   1.000
_cell.angle_alpha   90.00
_cell.angle_beta   90.00
_cell.angle_gamma   90.00
#
_symmetry.space_group_name_H-M   'P 1'
#
loop_
_entity.id
_entity.type
_entity.pdbx_description
1 polymer ?
#
loop_
_entity_poly.entity_id
_entity_poly.type
_entity_poly.pdbx_seq_one_letter_code
_entity_poly.pdbx_strand_id
1 'polypeptide(L)'
;MDVQTERQIPQRPQVQPQVQDLAFGRRLISCFNTLNISSIGRWTKTLAGALAFLPCASATLGAAARPPAGTPPPSSSKVKKAWRRCDPAGRWAEDDYTQCPYASELTRVLHEFTQITVNATNAQPLGQQVAAFTSRAAHFTDVMDVIFVTHLVERLTRLVGKRKDLCGYISDIASNMMLVEEHVLWMAQNEARACTRIVQCVERIADLALAGDNRAISKVSANIALEAFLIRPSSFLGLSCTVLQQSTSPLVSPVADGEGDAAMDSLLNFKCHTVNSSGSPASQLSKVSHRLVNAHAF
;
A
#
# COMPACT_ATOMS: atom_id res chain seq x y z
N MET A 1 -26.03 1.59 -25.07
CA MET A 1 -25.00 1.20 -26.06
C MET A 1 -23.72 1.03 -25.26
N ASP A 2 -23.57 -0.15 -24.67
CA ASP A 2 -22.42 -0.51 -23.84
C ASP A 2 -21.27 -0.93 -24.75
N VAL A 3 -20.19 -0.14 -24.75
CA VAL A 3 -18.90 -0.56 -25.30
C VAL A 3 -18.13 -1.19 -24.15
N GLN A 4 -18.23 -2.51 -24.04
CA GLN A 4 -17.30 -3.31 -23.24
C GLN A 4 -15.93 -3.27 -23.93
N THR A 5 -15.06 -2.37 -23.49
CA THR A 5 -13.64 -2.46 -23.79
C THR A 5 -13.05 -3.53 -22.87
N GLU A 6 -12.96 -4.77 -23.35
CA GLU A 6 -12.09 -5.79 -22.77
C GLU A 6 -10.65 -5.25 -22.77
N ARG A 7 -10.20 -4.71 -21.63
CA ARG A 7 -8.78 -4.48 -21.42
C ARG A 7 -8.11 -5.83 -21.29
N GLN A 8 -7.38 -6.21 -22.33
CA GLN A 8 -6.44 -7.32 -22.33
C GLN A 8 -5.63 -7.32 -21.03
N ILE A 9 -5.74 -8.44 -20.30
CA ILE A 9 -4.88 -8.75 -19.15
C ILE A 9 -3.43 -8.73 -19.68
N PRO A 10 -2.53 -7.91 -19.12
CA PRO A 10 -1.11 -7.99 -19.49
C PRO A 10 -0.62 -9.39 -19.17
N GLN A 11 -0.20 -10.11 -20.21
CA GLN A 11 0.47 -11.40 -20.06
C GLN A 11 1.62 -11.24 -19.06
N ARG A 12 1.72 -12.19 -18.12
CA ARG A 12 2.88 -12.37 -17.22
C ARG A 12 4.16 -12.06 -18.01
N PRO A 13 5.10 -11.21 -17.54
CA PRO A 13 6.37 -11.07 -18.20
C PRO A 13 7.02 -12.45 -18.28
N GLN A 14 7.03 -13.01 -19.49
CA GLN A 14 7.64 -14.30 -19.75
C GLN A 14 9.13 -14.09 -19.58
N VAL A 15 9.69 -14.66 -18.51
CA VAL A 15 11.14 -14.65 -18.29
C VAL A 15 11.75 -15.49 -19.40
N GLN A 16 12.43 -14.82 -20.32
CA GLN A 16 13.14 -15.49 -21.40
C GLN A 16 14.29 -16.31 -20.79
N PRO A 17 14.37 -17.63 -21.02
CA PRO A 17 15.47 -18.43 -20.51
C PRO A 17 16.79 -17.96 -21.12
N GLN A 18 17.82 -17.78 -20.28
CA GLN A 18 19.16 -17.45 -20.74
C GLN A 18 19.86 -18.73 -21.21
N VAL A 19 20.23 -18.77 -22.48
CA VAL A 19 20.98 -19.87 -23.10
C VAL A 19 22.44 -19.44 -23.22
N GLN A 20 23.35 -20.16 -22.58
CA GLN A 20 24.79 -19.94 -22.71
C GLN A 20 25.43 -21.11 -23.46
N ASP A 21 26.16 -20.79 -24.53
CA ASP A 21 26.97 -21.77 -25.26
C ASP A 21 28.31 -21.94 -24.55
N LEU A 22 28.60 -23.17 -24.10
CA LEU A 22 29.92 -23.52 -23.59
C LEU A 22 30.81 -24.05 -24.72
N ALA A 23 32.12 -23.81 -24.60
CA ALA A 23 33.11 -24.60 -25.32
C ALA A 23 32.78 -26.08 -25.07
N PHE A 24 32.70 -26.90 -26.13
CA PHE A 24 32.10 -28.26 -26.19
C PHE A 24 30.63 -28.39 -26.65
N GLY A 25 29.98 -27.32 -27.12
CA GLY A 25 28.72 -27.43 -27.88
C GLY A 25 27.49 -27.85 -27.06
N ARG A 26 27.56 -27.73 -25.73
CA ARG A 26 26.41 -27.94 -24.83
C ARG A 26 25.77 -26.58 -24.51
N ARG A 27 24.49 -26.44 -24.84
CA ARG A 27 23.64 -25.32 -24.41
C ARG A 27 23.18 -25.55 -22.99
N LEU A 28 23.61 -24.71 -22.05
CA LEU A 28 23.03 -24.69 -20.71
C LEU A 28 21.89 -23.68 -20.67
N ILE A 29 20.72 -24.16 -20.27
CA ILE A 29 19.56 -23.34 -19.95
C ILE A 29 19.63 -23.01 -18.46
N SER A 30 19.41 -21.74 -18.11
CA SER A 30 19.46 -21.28 -16.72
C SER A 30 18.34 -20.31 -16.39
N CYS A 31 17.82 -20.41 -15.17
CA CYS A 31 17.00 -19.38 -14.55
C CYS A 31 17.91 -18.28 -14.00
N PHE A 32 17.66 -17.04 -14.44
CA PHE A 32 18.37 -15.83 -13.99
C PHE A 32 17.37 -14.74 -13.61
N ASN A 33 17.66 -14.00 -12.53
CA ASN A 33 16.94 -12.81 -12.07
C ASN A 33 15.44 -12.75 -12.39
N THR A 34 14.62 -13.37 -11.53
CA THR A 34 13.28 -12.81 -11.29
C THR A 34 13.42 -11.67 -10.30
N LEU A 35 12.65 -10.60 -10.53
CA LEU A 35 12.48 -9.48 -9.63
C LEU A 35 12.31 -9.94 -8.17
N ASN A 36 12.69 -9.05 -7.25
CA ASN A 36 12.64 -9.23 -5.81
C ASN A 36 11.18 -9.48 -5.37
N ILE A 37 10.73 -10.74 -5.37
CA ILE A 37 9.33 -11.11 -5.04
C ILE A 37 9.15 -11.26 -3.51
N SER A 38 10.18 -11.01 -2.71
CA SER A 38 10.13 -11.16 -1.25
C SER A 38 11.25 -10.33 -0.63
N SER A 39 11.12 -9.99 0.65
CA SER A 39 12.24 -9.54 1.52
C SER A 39 13.43 -10.55 1.64
N ILE A 40 13.38 -11.63 0.85
CA ILE A 40 14.33 -12.73 0.79
C ILE A 40 15.14 -12.55 -0.50
N GLY A 41 16.10 -11.62 -0.50
CA GLY A 41 17.27 -11.51 -1.41
C GLY A 41 17.13 -11.74 -2.94
N ARG A 42 18.24 -11.58 -3.66
CA ARG A 42 18.33 -11.97 -5.09
C ARG A 42 18.65 -13.45 -5.22
N TRP A 43 17.88 -14.19 -6.01
CA TRP A 43 18.15 -15.59 -6.34
C TRP A 43 19.40 -15.72 -7.21
N THR A 44 20.28 -16.66 -6.87
CA THR A 44 21.48 -16.95 -7.66
C THR A 44 21.12 -17.62 -9.00
N LYS A 45 21.96 -17.40 -10.01
CA LYS A 45 21.84 -18.06 -11.31
C LYS A 45 21.80 -19.58 -11.11
N THR A 46 20.72 -20.23 -11.55
CA THR A 46 20.47 -21.66 -11.30
C THR A 46 20.27 -22.40 -12.62
N LEU A 47 20.89 -23.56 -12.77
CA LEU A 47 20.78 -24.38 -13.98
C LEU A 47 19.38 -25.01 -14.10
N ALA A 48 18.89 -25.17 -15.32
CA ALA A 48 17.62 -25.84 -15.60
C ALA A 48 17.62 -27.26 -15.02
N GLY A 49 16.53 -27.60 -14.33
CA GLY A 49 16.38 -28.85 -13.58
C GLY A 49 16.92 -28.84 -12.15
N ALA A 50 17.58 -27.77 -11.70
CA ALA A 50 18.17 -27.68 -10.36
C ALA A 50 17.30 -26.90 -9.35
N LEU A 51 17.58 -27.13 -8.07
CA LEU A 51 17.03 -26.38 -6.94
C LEU A 51 17.97 -25.23 -6.57
N ALA A 52 17.41 -24.03 -6.39
CA ALA A 52 18.06 -22.89 -5.79
C ALA A 52 17.67 -22.80 -4.32
N PHE A 53 18.61 -22.41 -3.46
CA PHE A 53 18.36 -22.16 -2.05
C PHE A 53 18.75 -20.74 -1.70
N LEU A 54 17.94 -20.09 -0.87
CA LEU A 54 18.21 -18.75 -0.36
C LEU A 54 17.99 -18.76 1.15
N PRO A 55 19.01 -18.43 1.97
CA PRO A 55 18.80 -18.29 3.41
C PRO A 55 17.79 -17.16 3.68
N CYS A 56 16.92 -17.33 4.67
CA CYS A 56 16.04 -16.24 5.07
C CYS A 56 16.88 -15.05 5.55
N ALA A 57 16.41 -13.82 5.33
CA ALA A 57 17.04 -12.64 5.92
C ALA A 57 17.03 -12.79 7.46
N SER A 58 18.21 -12.69 8.09
CA SER A 58 18.32 -12.65 9.55
C SER A 58 17.78 -11.31 10.04
N ALA A 59 16.84 -11.33 10.98
CA ALA A 59 16.27 -10.16 11.63
C ALA A 59 17.28 -9.47 12.58
N THR A 60 18.43 -9.04 12.07
CA THR A 60 19.44 -8.30 12.82
C THR A 60 19.72 -6.98 12.12
N LEU A 61 18.79 -6.03 12.23
CA LEU A 61 19.13 -4.62 12.10
C LEU A 61 19.69 -4.17 13.46
N GLY A 62 21.01 -3.97 13.54
CA GLY A 62 21.64 -3.34 14.72
C GLY A 62 22.81 -4.05 15.39
N ALA A 63 23.44 -5.07 14.79
CA ALA A 63 24.68 -5.62 15.33
C ALA A 63 25.74 -5.83 14.25
N ALA A 64 26.34 -4.72 13.80
CA ALA A 64 27.77 -4.74 13.48
C ALA A 64 28.59 -4.86 14.78
N ALA A 65 28.31 -5.88 15.58
CA ALA A 65 29.17 -6.32 16.65
C ALA A 65 29.84 -7.59 16.14
N ARG A 66 31.01 -7.42 15.55
CA ARG A 66 31.97 -8.50 15.35
C ARG A 66 32.07 -9.27 16.68
N PRO A 67 31.71 -10.57 16.75
CA PRO A 67 31.81 -11.28 18.00
C PRO A 67 33.29 -11.28 18.41
N PRO A 68 33.60 -11.09 19.70
CA PRO A 68 34.96 -11.24 20.18
C PRO A 68 35.47 -12.64 19.79
N ALA A 69 36.68 -12.68 19.22
CA ALA A 69 37.31 -13.91 18.79
C ALA A 69 37.37 -14.88 19.98
N GLY A 70 36.69 -16.03 19.87
CA GLY A 70 36.75 -17.09 20.87
C GLY A 70 35.41 -17.66 21.36
N THR A 71 34.25 -17.18 20.90
CA THR A 71 32.97 -17.87 21.20
C THR A 71 32.78 -19.06 20.27
N PRO A 72 32.53 -20.29 20.77
CA PRO A 72 32.15 -21.42 19.93
C PRO A 72 30.88 -21.05 19.14
N PRO A 73 30.76 -21.43 17.85
CA PRO A 73 29.52 -21.19 17.11
C PRO A 73 28.36 -21.84 17.89
N PRO A 74 27.22 -21.14 18.07
CA PRO A 74 26.04 -21.78 18.62
C PRO A 74 25.72 -23.02 17.78
N SER A 75 25.57 -24.15 18.45
CA SER A 75 25.33 -25.46 17.86
C SER A 75 24.15 -25.44 16.90
N SER A 76 24.44 -25.73 15.63
CA SER A 76 23.53 -26.32 14.65
C SER A 76 22.05 -25.86 14.69
N SER A 77 21.77 -24.57 14.77
CA SER A 77 20.47 -24.08 14.29
C SER A 77 20.51 -24.18 12.76
N LYS A 78 19.73 -25.10 12.19
CA LYS A 78 19.58 -25.18 10.72
C LYS A 78 19.15 -23.80 10.24
N VAL A 79 20.02 -23.11 9.48
CA VAL A 79 19.69 -21.81 8.89
C VAL A 79 18.42 -22.00 8.07
N LYS A 80 17.33 -21.33 8.47
CA LYS A 80 16.06 -21.37 7.76
C LYS A 80 16.29 -20.89 6.34
N LYS A 81 15.75 -21.61 5.36
CA LYS A 81 16.02 -21.35 3.94
C LYS A 81 14.77 -21.54 3.11
N ALA A 82 14.56 -20.65 2.15
CA ALA A 82 13.59 -20.84 1.09
C ALA A 82 14.26 -21.61 -0.06
N TRP A 83 13.47 -22.33 -0.86
CA TRP A 83 13.97 -22.94 -2.09
C TRP A 83 13.04 -22.71 -3.27
N ARG A 84 13.63 -22.72 -4.47
CA ARG A 84 12.90 -22.65 -5.76
C ARG A 84 13.46 -23.67 -6.73
N ARG A 85 12.61 -24.22 -7.59
CA ARG A 85 13.03 -25.10 -8.68
C ARG A 85 13.12 -24.35 -10.01
N CYS A 86 14.23 -24.53 -10.72
CA CYS A 86 14.33 -24.12 -12.12
C CYS A 86 13.85 -25.28 -12.99
N ASP A 87 12.79 -25.08 -13.77
CA ASP A 87 12.26 -26.12 -14.66
C ASP A 87 13.24 -26.44 -15.81
N PRO A 88 13.09 -27.56 -16.54
CA PRO A 88 13.94 -27.89 -17.68
C PRO A 88 13.91 -26.87 -18.83
N ALA A 89 12.89 -26.01 -18.86
CA ALA A 89 12.75 -24.94 -19.85
C ALA A 89 13.41 -23.61 -19.41
N GLY A 90 14.04 -23.57 -18.23
CA GLY A 90 14.72 -22.39 -17.71
C GLY A 90 13.79 -21.34 -17.10
N ARG A 91 12.59 -21.74 -16.67
CA ARG A 91 11.65 -20.89 -15.91
C ARG A 91 11.65 -21.29 -14.45
N TRP A 92 11.52 -20.31 -13.56
CA TRP A 92 11.25 -20.59 -12.16
C TRP A 92 9.87 -21.25 -12.02
N ALA A 93 9.83 -22.37 -11.33
CA ALA A 93 8.64 -23.17 -11.04
C ALA A 93 8.42 -23.22 -9.52
N GLU A 94 8.00 -24.38 -9.00
CA GLU A 94 7.71 -24.64 -7.58
C GLU A 94 8.66 -23.92 -6.61
N ASP A 95 8.06 -23.31 -5.59
CA ASP A 95 8.72 -22.59 -4.52
C ASP A 95 8.25 -23.09 -3.15
N ASP A 96 9.13 -22.98 -2.17
CA ASP A 96 8.82 -23.30 -0.77
C ASP A 96 9.45 -22.23 0.12
N TYR A 97 8.56 -21.42 0.68
CA TYR A 97 8.86 -20.36 1.64
C TYR A 97 8.45 -20.72 3.06
N THR A 98 8.04 -21.96 3.33
CA THR A 98 7.48 -22.38 4.62
C THR A 98 8.45 -22.16 5.79
N GLN A 99 9.76 -22.13 5.51
CA GLN A 99 10.80 -21.86 6.50
C GLN A 99 11.09 -20.36 6.69
N CYS A 100 10.61 -19.49 5.80
CA CYS A 100 10.84 -18.04 5.83
C CYS A 100 9.55 -17.19 5.85
N PRO A 101 8.51 -17.51 6.66
CA PRO A 101 7.36 -16.62 6.76
C PRO A 101 7.78 -15.29 7.38
N TYR A 102 7.53 -14.19 6.67
CA TYR A 102 7.76 -12.81 7.13
C TYR A 102 9.21 -12.55 7.57
N ALA A 103 10.18 -12.85 6.70
CA ALA A 103 11.60 -12.67 6.99
C ALA A 103 12.00 -11.21 7.32
N SER A 104 11.22 -10.23 6.84
CA SER A 104 11.35 -8.82 7.23
C SER A 104 10.68 -8.55 8.58
N GLU A 105 11.40 -7.87 9.47
CA GLU A 105 10.88 -7.41 10.75
C GLU A 105 9.65 -6.50 10.59
N LEU A 106 9.63 -5.69 9.54
CA LEU A 106 8.51 -4.81 9.22
C LEU A 106 7.25 -5.64 8.95
N THR A 107 7.39 -6.68 8.14
CA THR A 107 6.30 -7.60 7.79
C THR A 107 5.80 -8.37 9.01
N ARG A 108 6.69 -8.73 9.94
CA ARG A 108 6.32 -9.40 11.20
C ARG A 108 5.47 -8.50 12.10
N VAL A 109 5.85 -7.23 12.27
CA VAL A 109 5.05 -6.28 13.07
C VAL A 109 3.68 -6.05 12.44
N LEU A 110 3.60 -5.89 11.12
CA LEU A 110 2.31 -5.79 10.42
C LEU A 110 1.45 -7.04 10.59
N HIS A 111 2.07 -8.23 10.52
CA HIS A 111 1.38 -9.48 10.78
C HIS A 111 0.83 -9.53 12.21
N GLU A 112 1.60 -9.14 13.21
CA GLU A 112 1.14 -9.05 14.61
C GLU A 112 -0.07 -8.10 14.76
N PHE A 113 -0.05 -6.93 14.11
CA PHE A 113 -1.22 -6.05 14.06
C PHE A 113 -2.44 -6.74 13.46
N THR A 114 -2.25 -7.56 12.42
CA THR A 114 -3.37 -8.32 11.82
C THR A 114 -3.93 -9.42 12.71
N GLN A 115 -3.26 -9.78 13.81
CA GLN A 115 -3.78 -10.73 14.79
C GLN A 115 -4.64 -10.05 15.86
N ILE A 116 -4.56 -8.73 15.99
CA ILE A 116 -5.38 -7.97 16.95
C ILE A 116 -6.84 -8.03 16.50
N THR A 117 -7.71 -8.47 17.42
CA THR A 117 -9.16 -8.45 17.20
C THR A 117 -9.67 -7.02 17.34
N VAL A 118 -10.21 -6.45 16.26
CA VAL A 118 -10.62 -5.04 16.21
C VAL A 118 -12.07 -4.87 16.68
N ASN A 119 -12.28 -3.95 17.60
CA ASN A 119 -13.58 -3.57 18.16
C ASN A 119 -13.68 -2.05 18.36
N ALA A 120 -14.83 -1.56 18.80
CA ALA A 120 -15.05 -0.11 18.93
C ALA A 120 -14.13 0.58 19.96
N THR A 121 -13.60 -0.15 20.95
CA THR A 121 -12.76 0.40 22.02
C THR A 121 -11.30 0.52 21.58
N ASN A 122 -10.78 -0.50 20.87
CA ASN A 122 -9.37 -0.53 20.46
C ASN A 122 -9.11 -0.01 19.03
N ALA A 123 -10.15 0.26 18.23
CA ALA A 123 -9.97 0.69 16.85
C ALA A 123 -9.20 2.00 16.71
N GLN A 124 -9.43 2.98 17.59
CA GLN A 124 -8.71 4.26 17.55
C GLN A 124 -7.21 4.09 17.83
N PRO A 125 -6.77 3.52 18.96
CA PRO A 125 -5.33 3.37 19.20
C PRO A 125 -4.66 2.48 18.16
N LEU A 126 -5.34 1.44 17.66
CA LEU A 126 -4.83 0.63 16.55
C LEU A 126 -4.70 1.44 15.26
N GLY A 127 -5.72 2.23 14.90
CA GLY A 127 -5.68 3.09 13.71
C GLY A 127 -4.53 4.09 13.76
N GLN A 128 -4.29 4.70 14.93
CA GLN A 128 -3.17 5.59 15.16
C GLN A 128 -1.82 4.87 15.01
N GLN A 129 -1.67 3.67 15.57
CA GLN A 129 -0.44 2.89 15.45
C GLN A 129 -0.16 2.49 14.00
N VAL A 130 -1.18 2.05 13.26
CA VAL A 130 -1.03 1.68 11.85
C VAL A 130 -0.70 2.91 10.99
N ALA A 131 -1.35 4.05 11.22
CA ALA A 131 -1.01 5.31 10.55
C ALA A 131 0.44 5.74 10.81
N ALA A 132 0.89 5.68 12.08
CA ALA A 132 2.27 5.98 12.44
C ALA A 132 3.26 4.99 11.80
N PHE A 133 2.94 3.70 11.77
CA PHE A 133 3.81 2.68 11.20
C PHE A 133 3.95 2.83 9.68
N THR A 134 2.83 3.14 9.00
CA THR A 134 2.80 3.36 7.55
C THR A 134 3.43 4.68 7.13
N SER A 135 3.73 5.62 8.02
CA SER A 135 4.47 6.85 7.65
C SER A 135 5.81 6.57 6.94
N ARG A 136 6.38 5.39 7.16
CA ARG A 136 7.61 4.88 6.52
C ARG A 136 7.34 3.91 5.37
N ALA A 137 6.18 4.00 4.72
CA ALA A 137 5.76 3.11 3.64
C ALA A 137 6.72 3.08 2.45
N ALA A 138 7.52 4.13 2.23
CA ALA A 138 8.59 4.14 1.24
C ALA A 138 9.64 3.02 1.43
N HIS A 139 9.72 2.41 2.61
CA HIS A 139 10.62 1.28 2.90
C HIS A 139 9.94 -0.09 2.80
N PHE A 140 8.67 -0.15 2.39
CA PHE A 140 7.97 -1.42 2.22
C PHE A 140 8.50 -2.08 0.94
N THR A 141 9.12 -3.23 1.12
CA THR A 141 9.75 -4.00 0.04
C THR A 141 9.10 -5.35 -0.15
N ASP A 142 8.23 -5.77 0.78
CA ASP A 142 7.52 -7.04 0.72
C ASP A 142 6.07 -6.82 0.29
N VAL A 143 5.61 -7.67 -0.63
CA VAL A 143 4.21 -7.69 -1.08
C VAL A 143 3.26 -7.87 0.10
N MET A 144 3.67 -8.67 1.08
CA MET A 144 2.88 -8.93 2.28
C MET A 144 2.66 -7.69 3.15
N ASP A 145 3.57 -6.71 3.13
CA ASP A 145 3.43 -5.47 3.89
C ASP A 145 2.16 -4.71 3.43
N VAL A 146 2.02 -4.56 2.12
CA VAL A 146 0.87 -3.90 1.48
C VAL A 146 -0.42 -4.67 1.73
N ILE A 147 -0.37 -6.01 1.64
CA ILE A 147 -1.54 -6.88 1.87
C ILE A 147 -2.02 -6.78 3.33
N PHE A 148 -1.10 -6.79 4.30
CA PHE A 148 -1.46 -6.66 5.71
C PHE A 148 -2.03 -5.30 6.04
N VAL A 149 -1.44 -4.21 5.54
CA VAL A 149 -2.04 -2.88 5.69
C VAL A 149 -3.44 -2.84 5.09
N THR A 150 -3.65 -3.42 3.90
CA THR A 150 -4.98 -3.50 3.28
C THR A 150 -5.99 -4.17 4.21
N HIS A 151 -5.63 -5.31 4.80
CA HIS A 151 -6.50 -6.01 5.75
C HIS A 151 -6.80 -5.20 7.01
N LEU A 152 -5.82 -4.45 7.52
CA LEU A 152 -6.01 -3.57 8.68
C LEU A 152 -6.96 -2.42 8.36
N VAL A 153 -6.75 -1.77 7.21
CA VAL A 153 -7.61 -0.67 6.72
C VAL A 153 -9.05 -1.13 6.55
N GLU A 154 -9.29 -2.30 5.96
CA GLU A 154 -10.65 -2.87 5.83
C GLU A 154 -11.33 -3.10 7.18
N ARG A 155 -10.60 -3.63 8.16
CA ARG A 155 -11.13 -3.87 9.51
C ARG A 155 -11.50 -2.55 10.19
N LEU A 156 -10.65 -1.53 10.09
CA LEU A 156 -10.92 -0.19 10.63
C LEU A 156 -12.11 0.46 9.92
N THR A 157 -12.19 0.34 8.59
CA THR A 157 -13.27 0.89 7.77
C THR A 157 -14.65 0.38 8.22
N ARG A 158 -14.76 -0.91 8.60
CA ARG A 158 -16.02 -1.49 9.12
C ARG A 158 -16.54 -0.80 10.39
N LEU A 159 -15.71 -0.06 11.10
CA LEU A 159 -16.07 0.63 12.35
C LEU A 159 -16.29 2.13 12.18
N VAL A 160 -16.07 2.70 10.99
CA VAL A 160 -16.22 4.14 10.71
C VAL A 160 -17.62 4.66 11.07
N GLY A 161 -18.67 3.87 10.80
CA GLY A 161 -20.04 4.26 11.15
C GLY A 161 -20.27 4.43 12.67
N LYS A 162 -19.47 3.76 13.51
CA LYS A 162 -19.52 3.86 14.97
C LYS A 162 -18.50 4.86 15.53
N ARG A 163 -17.39 5.06 14.82
CA ARG A 163 -16.18 5.78 15.27
C ARG A 163 -15.67 6.66 14.12
N LYS A 164 -16.16 7.91 14.06
CA LYS A 164 -15.86 8.84 12.96
C LYS A 164 -14.41 9.31 12.94
N ASP A 165 -13.72 9.23 14.08
CA ASP A 165 -12.29 9.50 14.20
C ASP A 165 -11.42 8.57 13.34
N LEU A 166 -11.94 7.40 12.95
CA LEU A 166 -11.24 6.45 12.08
C LEU A 166 -11.08 6.93 10.63
N CYS A 167 -11.93 7.84 10.16
CA CYS A 167 -11.84 8.39 8.80
C CYS A 167 -10.48 9.04 8.54
N GLY A 168 -9.97 9.76 9.55
CA GLY A 168 -8.66 10.42 9.50
C GLY A 168 -7.55 9.41 9.27
N TYR A 169 -7.46 8.41 10.15
CA TYR A 169 -6.42 7.38 10.09
C TYR A 169 -6.50 6.56 8.80
N ILE A 170 -7.69 6.20 8.31
CA ILE A 170 -7.81 5.44 7.05
C ILE A 170 -7.28 6.26 5.86
N SER A 171 -7.62 7.55 5.79
CA SER A 171 -7.16 8.43 4.72
C SER A 171 -5.65 8.65 4.80
N ASP A 172 -5.11 8.82 6.01
CA ASP A 172 -3.67 9.00 6.23
C ASP A 172 -2.88 7.72 5.89
N ILE A 173 -3.37 6.54 6.30
CA ILE A 173 -2.78 5.25 5.92
C ILE A 173 -2.81 5.08 4.40
N ALA A 174 -3.94 5.32 3.74
CA ALA A 174 -4.05 5.21 2.29
C ALA A 174 -3.09 6.17 1.57
N SER A 175 -2.99 7.42 2.06
CA SER A 175 -2.04 8.41 1.55
C SER A 175 -0.59 7.96 1.69
N ASN A 176 -0.23 7.37 2.84
CA ASN A 176 1.10 6.82 3.06
C ASN A 176 1.39 5.66 2.11
N MET A 177 0.42 4.78 1.85
CA MET A 177 0.59 3.63 0.95
C MET A 177 0.88 4.03 -0.50
N MET A 178 0.59 5.27 -0.90
CA MET A 178 0.98 5.81 -2.21
C MET A 178 2.50 6.06 -2.33
N LEU A 179 3.24 6.03 -1.21
CA LEU A 179 4.70 6.18 -1.19
C LEU A 179 5.45 4.86 -1.41
N VAL A 180 4.75 3.72 -1.40
CA VAL A 180 5.36 2.40 -1.65
C VAL A 180 5.85 2.33 -3.11
N GLU A 181 6.95 1.62 -3.34
CA GLU A 181 7.47 1.39 -4.70
C GLU A 181 6.40 0.79 -5.62
N GLU A 182 6.27 1.35 -6.83
CA GLU A 182 5.25 0.96 -7.82
C GLU A 182 5.26 -0.54 -8.12
N HIS A 183 6.43 -1.16 -8.22
CA HIS A 183 6.52 -2.59 -8.49
C HIS A 183 5.93 -3.44 -7.36
N VAL A 184 6.15 -3.06 -6.10
CA VAL A 184 5.59 -3.74 -4.92
C VAL A 184 4.07 -3.57 -4.89
N LEU A 185 3.58 -2.36 -5.19
CA LEU A 185 2.14 -2.10 -5.32
C LEU A 185 1.50 -2.94 -6.43
N TRP A 186 2.15 -3.03 -7.60
CA TRP A 186 1.68 -3.86 -8.71
C TRP A 186 1.58 -5.34 -8.32
N MET A 187 2.60 -5.87 -7.64
CA MET A 187 2.58 -7.25 -7.15
C MET A 187 1.45 -7.48 -6.15
N ALA A 188 1.27 -6.58 -5.17
CA ALA A 188 0.20 -6.67 -4.18
C ALA A 188 -1.20 -6.54 -4.80
N GLN A 189 -1.33 -5.72 -5.84
CA GLN A 189 -2.55 -5.60 -6.63
C GLN A 189 -2.86 -6.90 -7.37
N ASN A 190 -1.88 -7.53 -8.00
CA ASN A 190 -2.08 -8.79 -8.71
C ASN A 190 -2.39 -9.95 -7.75
N GLU A 191 -1.74 -9.99 -6.59
CA GLU A 191 -1.90 -11.05 -5.60
C GLU A 191 -3.24 -10.96 -4.86
N ALA A 192 -3.60 -9.77 -4.36
CA ALA A 192 -4.70 -9.63 -3.41
C ALA A 192 -5.65 -8.46 -3.71
N ARG A 193 -5.52 -7.83 -4.89
CA ARG A 193 -6.24 -6.59 -5.27
C ARG A 193 -6.08 -5.49 -4.23
N ALA A 194 -4.89 -5.42 -3.62
CA ALA A 194 -4.63 -4.62 -2.44
C ALA A 194 -4.93 -3.12 -2.65
N CYS A 195 -4.37 -2.52 -3.70
CA CYS A 195 -4.57 -1.10 -4.01
C CYS A 195 -6.04 -0.77 -4.29
N THR A 196 -6.72 -1.59 -5.10
CA THR A 196 -8.17 -1.44 -5.35
C THR A 196 -8.97 -1.47 -4.05
N ARG A 197 -8.66 -2.37 -3.13
CA ARG A 197 -9.37 -2.50 -1.86
C ARG A 197 -9.11 -1.32 -0.93
N ILE A 198 -7.89 -0.77 -0.90
CA ILE A 198 -7.57 0.46 -0.16
C ILE A 198 -8.38 1.63 -0.70
N VAL A 199 -8.43 1.82 -2.03
CA VAL A 199 -9.24 2.89 -2.65
C VAL A 199 -10.72 2.73 -2.29
N GLN A 200 -11.26 1.53 -2.41
CA GLN A 200 -12.64 1.23 -2.02
C GLN A 200 -12.92 1.51 -0.54
N CYS A 201 -11.94 1.31 0.34
CA CYS A 201 -12.06 1.67 1.75
C CYS A 201 -12.18 3.18 1.95
N VAL A 202 -11.40 3.98 1.23
CA VAL A 202 -11.48 5.46 1.27
C VAL A 202 -12.80 5.95 0.69
N GLU A 203 -13.24 5.42 -0.45
CA GLU A 203 -14.52 5.77 -1.07
C GLU A 203 -15.71 5.49 -0.12
N ARG A 204 -15.68 4.34 0.57
CA ARG A 204 -16.71 3.95 1.54
C ARG A 204 -16.78 4.86 2.76
N ILE A 205 -15.75 5.66 3.06
CA ILE A 205 -15.81 6.63 4.17
C ILE A 205 -16.96 7.60 3.93
N ALA A 206 -17.11 8.11 2.71
CA ALA A 206 -18.18 9.03 2.35
C ALA A 206 -19.55 8.42 2.68
N ASP A 207 -19.75 7.15 2.32
CA ASP A 207 -21.02 6.48 2.56
C ASP A 207 -21.32 6.24 4.03
N LEU A 208 -20.32 5.77 4.78
CA LEU A 208 -20.47 5.39 6.18
C LEU A 208 -20.60 6.61 7.09
N ALA A 209 -19.90 7.69 6.78
CA ALA A 209 -19.87 8.87 7.64
C ALA A 209 -21.00 9.87 7.31
N LEU A 210 -21.54 9.88 6.07
CA LEU A 210 -22.76 10.61 5.70
C LEU A 210 -24.06 9.85 6.05
N ALA A 211 -24.00 8.59 6.50
CA ALA A 211 -25.18 7.84 6.94
C ALA A 211 -25.75 8.33 8.29
N GLY A 212 -25.02 9.16 9.04
CA GLY A 212 -25.51 9.82 10.26
C GLY A 212 -25.93 11.29 10.03
N ASP A 213 -25.93 12.11 11.08
CA ASP A 213 -26.39 13.51 11.01
C ASP A 213 -25.42 14.49 10.30
N ASN A 214 -24.31 14.00 9.75
CA ASN A 214 -23.34 14.87 9.08
C ASN A 214 -23.80 15.20 7.67
N ARG A 215 -23.88 16.50 7.38
CA ARG A 215 -24.30 17.00 6.06
C ARG A 215 -23.13 17.10 5.06
N ALA A 216 -21.89 17.18 5.58
CA ALA A 216 -20.67 17.23 4.79
C ALA A 216 -19.45 16.70 5.58
N ILE A 217 -18.43 16.25 4.86
CA ILE A 217 -17.14 15.75 5.34
C ILE A 217 -16.08 16.27 4.39
N SER A 218 -14.98 16.80 4.94
CA SER A 218 -13.78 17.14 4.20
C SER A 218 -12.57 16.62 4.98
N LYS A 219 -11.69 15.90 4.29
CA LYS A 219 -10.43 15.39 4.83
C LYS A 219 -9.37 15.52 3.75
N VAL A 220 -8.24 16.13 4.12
CA VAL A 220 -7.06 16.21 3.27
C VAL A 220 -5.89 15.56 4.01
N SER A 221 -5.16 14.74 3.28
CA SER A 221 -3.90 14.09 3.62
C SER A 221 -2.87 14.45 2.55
N ALA A 222 -1.60 14.07 2.72
CA ALA A 222 -0.52 14.49 1.82
C ALA A 222 -0.77 14.18 0.32
N ASN A 223 -1.33 13.00 0.02
CA ASN A 223 -1.54 12.51 -1.35
C ASN A 223 -3.04 12.30 -1.69
N ILE A 224 -3.95 12.54 -0.74
CA ILE A 224 -5.38 12.27 -0.89
C ILE A 224 -6.20 13.45 -0.38
N ALA A 225 -7.17 13.88 -1.18
CA ALA A 225 -8.24 14.77 -0.72
C ALA A 225 -9.60 14.10 -0.92
N LEU A 226 -10.43 14.14 0.13
CA LEU A 226 -11.76 13.58 0.17
C LEU A 226 -12.76 14.65 0.60
N GLU A 227 -13.78 14.88 -0.22
CA GLU A 227 -14.92 15.71 0.13
C GLU A 227 -16.23 15.00 -0.22
N ALA A 228 -17.17 15.02 0.72
CA ALA A 228 -18.45 14.34 0.58
C ALA A 228 -19.54 15.17 1.25
N PHE A 229 -20.68 15.36 0.58
CA PHE A 229 -21.81 16.12 1.11
C PHE A 229 -23.13 15.59 0.56
N LEU A 230 -24.22 15.83 1.30
CA LEU A 230 -25.55 15.43 0.89
C LEU A 230 -26.16 16.47 -0.05
N ILE A 231 -26.44 16.04 -1.28
CA ILE A 231 -27.09 16.87 -2.30
C ILE A 231 -28.61 16.63 -2.25
N ARG A 232 -29.38 17.71 -2.40
CA ARG A 232 -30.82 17.64 -2.71
C ARG A 232 -31.00 17.71 -4.22
N PRO A 233 -31.53 16.68 -4.89
CA PRO A 233 -31.68 16.65 -6.34
C PRO A 233 -32.53 17.81 -6.88
N SER A 234 -33.57 18.22 -6.13
CA SER A 234 -34.48 19.29 -6.53
C SER A 234 -33.83 20.67 -6.64
N SER A 235 -32.65 20.86 -6.03
CA SER A 235 -31.92 22.14 -6.03
C SER A 235 -30.49 21.98 -6.56
N PHE A 236 -30.19 20.88 -7.26
CA PHE A 236 -28.84 20.63 -7.75
C PHE A 236 -28.68 21.20 -9.16
N LEU A 237 -27.87 22.25 -9.29
CA LEU A 237 -27.57 22.88 -10.58
C LEU A 237 -26.17 22.55 -11.10
N GLY A 238 -25.28 22.06 -10.23
CA GLY A 238 -23.92 21.69 -10.59
C GLY A 238 -22.98 21.69 -9.39
N LEU A 239 -21.75 21.23 -9.62
CA LEU A 239 -20.68 21.20 -8.64
C LEU A 239 -19.41 21.84 -9.23
N SER A 240 -18.76 22.69 -8.46
CA SER A 240 -17.43 23.23 -8.79
C SER A 240 -16.46 22.83 -7.69
N CYS A 241 -15.37 22.16 -8.05
CA CYS A 241 -14.31 21.76 -7.13
C CYS A 241 -13.00 22.44 -7.51
N THR A 242 -12.28 22.95 -6.51
CA THR A 242 -10.98 23.59 -6.68
C THR A 242 -9.94 22.87 -5.82
N VAL A 243 -8.75 22.71 -6.40
CA VAL A 243 -7.56 22.24 -5.70
C VAL A 243 -6.56 23.38 -5.73
N LEU A 244 -6.10 23.80 -4.56
CA LEU A 244 -5.01 24.77 -4.43
C LEU A 244 -3.87 24.14 -3.66
N GLN A 245 -2.71 24.03 -4.28
CA GLN A 245 -1.48 23.63 -3.62
C GLN A 245 -0.76 24.88 -3.14
N GLN A 246 -0.65 25.04 -1.82
CA GLN A 246 0.16 26.10 -1.23
C GLN A 246 1.53 25.52 -0.88
N SER A 247 2.53 25.82 -1.70
CA SER A 247 3.92 25.58 -1.34
C SER A 247 4.36 26.65 -0.33
N THR A 248 4.53 26.26 0.92
CA THR A 248 5.27 27.05 1.91
C THR A 248 6.73 27.04 1.51
N SER A 249 7.12 27.97 0.63
CA SER A 249 8.54 28.22 0.36
C SER A 249 9.17 28.69 1.66
N PRO A 250 10.29 28.08 2.13
CA PRO A 250 11.03 28.68 3.22
C PRO A 250 11.52 30.05 2.74
N LEU A 251 11.05 31.10 3.39
CA LEU A 251 11.63 32.43 3.23
C LEU A 251 13.10 32.29 3.65
N VAL A 252 14.00 32.62 2.73
CA VAL A 252 15.46 32.59 2.93
C VAL A 252 15.82 33.35 4.20
N SER A 253 16.20 32.61 5.25
CA SER A 253 16.99 33.12 6.35
C SER A 253 18.42 32.61 6.13
N PRO A 254 19.45 33.47 6.05
CA PRO A 254 20.80 32.98 5.85
C PRO A 254 21.37 32.46 7.18
N VAL A 255 22.05 31.31 7.07
CA VAL A 255 23.03 30.73 8.01
C VAL A 255 22.48 29.87 9.16
N ALA A 256 22.58 28.54 9.01
CA ALA A 256 23.37 27.64 9.87
C ALA A 256 23.25 26.18 9.38
N ASP A 257 24.40 25.51 9.28
CA ASP A 257 24.56 24.11 8.88
C ASP A 257 23.71 23.11 9.69
N GLY A 258 23.10 22.16 8.99
CA GLY A 258 22.48 20.98 9.58
C GLY A 258 21.61 20.21 8.58
N GLU A 259 22.04 19.01 8.20
CA GLU A 259 21.24 17.99 7.50
C GLU A 259 19.90 17.78 8.22
N GLY A 260 18.81 18.13 7.55
CA GLY A 260 17.45 17.87 8.00
C GLY A 260 16.56 17.65 6.77
N ASP A 261 15.96 16.47 6.69
CA ASP A 261 14.90 16.12 5.74
C ASP A 261 13.80 17.20 5.76
N ALA A 262 13.84 18.11 4.79
CA ALA A 262 12.79 19.08 4.58
C ALA A 262 11.61 18.37 3.92
N ALA A 263 10.77 17.74 4.75
CA ALA A 263 9.39 17.46 4.38
C ALA A 263 8.72 18.81 4.08
N MET A 264 8.70 19.20 2.81
CA MET A 264 7.96 20.35 2.32
C MET A 264 6.48 20.09 2.59
N ASP A 265 5.95 20.69 3.64
CA ASP A 265 4.54 20.59 4.02
C ASP A 265 3.69 21.35 2.99
N SER A 266 3.49 20.73 1.82
CA SER A 266 2.59 21.22 0.78
C SER A 266 1.16 21.06 1.28
N LEU A 267 0.58 22.15 1.79
CA LEU A 267 -0.82 22.15 2.21
C LEU A 267 -1.71 22.19 0.97
N LEU A 268 -2.31 21.04 0.65
CA LEU A 268 -3.38 20.93 -0.35
C LEU A 268 -4.68 21.47 0.26
N ASN A 269 -5.32 22.40 -0.43
CA ASN A 269 -6.66 22.88 -0.10
C ASN A 269 -7.61 22.45 -1.21
N PHE A 270 -8.35 21.38 -0.94
CA PHE A 270 -9.38 20.86 -1.83
C PHE A 270 -10.76 21.26 -1.32
N LYS A 271 -11.57 21.86 -2.19
CA LYS A 271 -12.89 22.36 -1.81
C LYS A 271 -13.89 22.26 -2.96
N CYS A 272 -15.09 21.80 -2.66
CA CYS A 272 -16.19 21.62 -3.59
C CYS A 272 -17.42 22.42 -3.13
N HIS A 273 -18.05 23.10 -4.09
CA HIS A 273 -19.19 23.97 -3.86
C HIS A 273 -20.31 23.66 -4.85
N THR A 274 -21.53 23.50 -4.36
CA THR A 274 -22.70 23.40 -5.24
C THR A 274 -22.97 24.76 -5.87
N VAL A 275 -23.07 24.81 -7.19
CA VAL A 275 -23.41 26.02 -7.93
C VAL A 275 -24.87 26.33 -7.63
N ASN A 276 -25.15 27.48 -7.03
CA ASN A 276 -26.52 27.93 -6.76
C ASN A 276 -26.78 29.20 -7.56
N SER A 277 -27.59 29.12 -8.62
CA SER A 277 -28.17 30.31 -9.25
C SER A 277 -29.27 30.82 -8.31
N SER A 278 -29.12 32.04 -7.81
CA SER A 278 -30.05 32.68 -6.87
C SER A 278 -31.51 32.63 -7.33
N GLY A 279 -32.39 32.02 -6.53
CA GLY A 279 -33.86 32.05 -6.67
C GLY A 279 -34.58 31.25 -5.56
N SER A 280 -35.32 31.93 -4.69
CA SER A 280 -36.14 31.35 -3.59
C SER A 280 -37.60 31.09 -4.04
N PRO A 281 -38.51 30.57 -3.19
CA PRO A 281 -38.64 29.16 -2.83
C PRO A 281 -40.08 28.61 -3.07
N ALA A 282 -40.25 27.34 -3.42
CA ALA A 282 -41.56 26.68 -3.28
C ALA A 282 -41.48 25.14 -3.19
N SER A 283 -42.15 24.65 -2.15
CA SER A 283 -42.90 23.37 -2.03
C SER A 283 -42.19 22.00 -2.11
N GLN A 284 -42.40 21.26 -1.01
CA GLN A 284 -42.88 19.88 -0.91
C GLN A 284 -41.95 18.71 -1.35
N LEU A 285 -41.63 17.91 -0.31
CA LEU A 285 -41.41 16.47 -0.26
C LEU A 285 -41.00 15.70 -1.53
N SER A 286 -39.76 15.19 -1.51
CA SER A 286 -39.47 13.74 -1.52
C SER A 286 -37.97 13.54 -1.24
N LYS A 287 -37.65 12.77 -0.20
CA LYS A 287 -36.26 12.44 0.16
C LYS A 287 -35.75 11.39 -0.83
N VAL A 288 -35.10 11.84 -1.88
CA VAL A 288 -34.12 11.02 -2.60
C VAL A 288 -32.83 11.81 -2.56
N SER A 289 -31.81 11.31 -1.87
CA SER A 289 -30.50 11.96 -1.82
C SER A 289 -29.54 11.07 -2.59
N HIS A 290 -29.09 11.56 -3.74
CA HIS A 290 -28.00 10.94 -4.48
C HIS A 290 -26.67 11.42 -3.89
N ARG A 291 -25.74 10.49 -3.69
CA ARG A 291 -24.41 10.72 -3.12
C ARG A 291 -23.41 10.81 -4.27
N LEU A 292 -22.58 11.85 -4.27
CA LEU A 292 -21.46 11.98 -5.21
C LEU A 292 -20.17 11.93 -4.40
N VAL A 293 -19.30 10.97 -4.71
CA VAL A 293 -17.98 10.82 -4.10
C VAL A 293 -16.96 11.27 -5.13
N ASN A 294 -16.26 12.38 -4.86
CA ASN A 294 -15.11 12.80 -5.65
C ASN A 294 -13.85 12.48 -4.85
N ALA A 295 -13.14 11.43 -5.25
CA ALA A 295 -11.82 11.11 -4.74
C ALA A 295 -10.80 11.43 -5.84
N HIS A 296 -9.84 12.30 -5.55
CA HIS A 296 -8.69 12.56 -6.40
C HIS A 296 -7.43 12.08 -5.68
N ALA A 297 -6.67 11.20 -6.34
CA ALA A 297 -5.32 10.81 -5.94
C ALA A 297 -4.34 11.70 -6.73
N PHE A 298 -3.36 12.29 -6.03
CA PHE A 298 -2.31 13.13 -6.60
C PHE A 298 -1.00 12.37 -6.71
#